data_AF-A0A7X7CQS2-F1
#
_entry.id   AF-A0A7X7CQS2-F1
#
_cell.length_a   1.000
_cell.length_b   1.000
_cell.length_c   1.000
_cell.angle_alpha   90.00
_cell.angle_beta   90.00
_cell.angle_gamma   90.00
#
_symmetry.space_group_name_H-M   'P 1'
#
loop_
_entity.id
_entity.type
_entity.pdbx_description
1 polymer ?
#
loop_
_entity_poly.entity_id
_entity_poly.type
_entity_poly.pdbx_seq_one_letter_code
_entity_poly.pdbx_strand_id
1 'polypeptide(L)'
;MRSLGAGLAGLLHAASAPRSAFAHHGFSGRYDFTRPYYLAGRLAQSYIGFPHARLTLRVPKNLRIPRDREWMRALEDAEARPTLTLLAASDRRGLVEVTLGGRLTRRLVDEPELLGVDDPVQVVVYRRITRDEYRDELQAVLLALPDGRILVSSMPMQ
;
A
#
# COMPACT_ATOMS: atom_id res chain seq x y z
N MET A 1 39.59 48.40 -36.49
CA MET A 1 38.50 48.86 -35.60
C MET A 1 37.55 47.69 -35.37
N ARG A 2 37.20 47.44 -34.10
CA ARG A 2 36.41 46.30 -33.58
C ARG A 2 34.91 46.49 -33.83
N SER A 3 34.15 45.42 -34.05
CA SER A 3 32.70 45.26 -33.80
C SER A 3 32.19 43.98 -34.52
N LEU A 4 31.97 42.85 -33.84
CA LEU A 4 30.72 42.35 -33.19
C LEU A 4 29.92 41.38 -34.09
N GLY A 5 29.45 40.27 -33.50
CA GLY A 5 28.49 39.32 -34.10
C GLY A 5 28.81 37.87 -33.74
N ALA A 6 28.58 37.45 -32.49
CA ALA A 6 27.36 36.77 -32.05
C ALA A 6 27.35 35.27 -32.42
N GLY A 7 27.54 34.43 -31.40
CA GLY A 7 27.46 32.99 -31.50
C GLY A 7 26.03 32.46 -31.54
N LEU A 8 25.89 31.18 -31.86
CA LEU A 8 24.78 30.34 -31.43
C LEU A 8 25.24 28.88 -31.49
N ALA A 9 25.66 28.38 -30.33
CA ALA A 9 25.75 26.95 -30.07
C ALA A 9 24.33 26.39 -30.02
N GLY A 10 23.94 25.62 -31.02
CA GLY A 10 22.66 24.93 -31.06
C GLY A 10 22.62 23.82 -30.02
N LEU A 11 22.08 24.11 -28.83
CA LEU A 11 21.76 23.11 -27.82
C LEU A 11 20.45 22.41 -28.26
N LEU A 12 20.58 21.25 -28.90
CA LEU A 12 19.45 20.37 -29.19
C LEU A 12 18.86 19.88 -27.86
N HIS A 13 17.83 20.57 -27.37
CA HIS A 13 16.96 20.08 -26.31
C HIS A 13 16.18 18.89 -26.86
N ALA A 14 16.63 17.67 -26.51
CA ALA A 14 15.82 16.48 -26.67
C ALA A 14 14.59 16.63 -25.75
N ALA A 15 13.48 17.09 -26.34
CA ALA A 15 12.18 17.12 -25.69
C ALA A 15 11.81 15.68 -25.34
N SER A 16 12.06 15.29 -24.09
CA SER A 16 11.55 14.05 -23.53
C SER A 16 10.04 14.19 -23.45
N ALA A 17 9.33 13.63 -24.45
CA ALA A 17 7.89 13.57 -24.41
C ALA A 17 7.48 12.92 -23.07
N PRO A 18 6.56 13.52 -22.30
CA PRO A 18 6.10 12.92 -21.06
C PRO A 18 5.50 11.56 -21.44
N ARG A 19 6.12 10.48 -20.96
CA ARG A 19 5.52 9.14 -21.05
C ARG A 19 4.16 9.28 -20.39
N SER A 20 3.10 9.07 -21.17
CA SER A 20 1.76 8.99 -20.63
C SER A 20 1.77 7.91 -19.56
N ALA A 21 1.82 8.34 -18.30
CA ALA A 21 1.56 7.46 -17.18
C ALA A 21 0.07 7.14 -17.31
N PHE A 22 -0.24 5.98 -17.85
CA PHE A 22 -1.59 5.46 -17.82
C PHE A 22 -2.00 5.39 -16.35
N ALA A 23 -2.87 6.31 -15.94
CA ALA A 23 -3.58 6.18 -14.68
C ALA A 23 -4.51 4.97 -14.86
N HIS A 24 -4.03 3.78 -14.53
CA HIS A 24 -4.90 2.63 -14.37
C HIS A 24 -5.79 2.97 -13.16
N HIS A 25 -7.05 3.32 -13.40
CA HIS A 25 -8.04 3.38 -12.33
C HIS A 25 -8.04 2.01 -11.64
N GLY A 26 -7.55 1.98 -10.39
CA GLY A 26 -7.03 0.79 -9.72
C GLY A 26 -8.05 -0.25 -9.27
N PHE A 27 -8.88 -0.77 -10.17
CA PHE A 27 -9.91 -1.76 -9.84
C PHE A 27 -10.16 -2.85 -10.90
N SER A 28 -9.29 -3.03 -11.89
CA SER A 28 -9.46 -4.16 -12.85
C SER A 28 -9.10 -5.53 -12.24
N GLY A 29 -8.44 -5.55 -11.08
CA GLY A 29 -8.05 -6.75 -10.36
C GLY A 29 -9.11 -7.26 -9.40
N ARG A 30 -9.32 -8.58 -9.38
CA ARG A 30 -10.10 -9.27 -8.35
C ARG A 30 -9.17 -9.74 -7.24
N TYR A 31 -9.64 -9.61 -6.00
CA TYR A 31 -8.98 -10.12 -4.80
C TYR A 31 -9.80 -11.25 -4.18
N ASP A 32 -9.13 -12.17 -3.50
CA ASP A 32 -9.78 -13.27 -2.78
C ASP A 32 -10.32 -12.80 -1.42
N PHE A 33 -11.50 -12.19 -1.44
CA PHE A 33 -12.20 -11.73 -0.24
C PHE A 33 -12.69 -12.87 0.67
N THR A 34 -12.48 -14.14 0.30
CA THR A 34 -12.82 -15.29 1.16
C THR A 34 -11.67 -15.66 2.09
N ARG A 35 -10.48 -15.10 1.86
CA ARG A 35 -9.25 -15.43 2.59
C ARG A 35 -8.48 -14.15 2.98
N PRO A 36 -8.93 -13.46 4.04
CA PRO A 36 -8.16 -12.38 4.65
C PRO A 36 -6.91 -12.95 5.34
N TYR A 37 -5.78 -12.27 5.16
CA TYR A 37 -4.52 -12.63 5.81
C TYR A 37 -4.04 -11.52 6.74
N TYR A 38 -3.67 -11.92 7.96
CA TYR A 38 -2.93 -11.08 8.88
C TYR A 38 -1.44 -11.10 8.52
N LEU A 39 -0.82 -9.92 8.54
CA LEU A 39 0.61 -9.70 8.46
C LEU A 39 1.03 -8.74 9.57
N ALA A 40 2.24 -8.95 10.08
CA ALA A 40 2.89 -8.02 10.98
C ALA A 40 4.40 -8.05 10.75
N GLY A 41 5.03 -6.92 10.99
CA GLY A 41 6.46 -6.77 10.81
C GLY A 41 6.92 -5.38 11.19
N ARG A 42 8.13 -5.04 10.77
CA ARG A 42 8.66 -3.68 10.88
C ARG A 42 8.74 -3.05 9.49
N LEU A 43 8.40 -1.78 9.36
CA LEU A 43 8.52 -1.08 8.08
C LEU A 43 10.00 -1.03 7.65
N ALA A 44 10.27 -1.51 6.45
CA ALA A 44 11.61 -1.50 5.86
C ALA A 44 11.77 -0.32 4.90
N GLN A 45 10.71 -0.04 4.13
CA GLN A 45 10.66 1.02 3.13
C GLN A 45 9.20 1.38 2.87
N SER A 46 8.94 2.63 2.52
CA SER A 46 7.66 3.08 2.00
C SER A 46 7.84 3.84 0.69
N TYR A 47 6.87 3.70 -0.19
CA TYR A 47 6.56 4.64 -1.25
C TYR A 47 5.21 5.27 -0.91
N ILE A 48 5.19 6.56 -0.60
CA ILE A 48 3.97 7.30 -0.27
C ILE A 48 3.66 8.22 -1.46
N GLY A 49 2.64 7.84 -2.23
CA GLY A 49 2.22 8.57 -3.41
C GLY A 49 0.85 8.11 -3.89
N PHE A 50 0.13 8.98 -4.57
CA PHE A 50 -1.20 8.68 -5.11
C PHE A 50 -1.07 8.01 -6.50
N PRO A 51 -1.90 7.02 -6.87
CA PRO A 51 -3.08 6.50 -6.15
C PRO A 51 -2.82 5.41 -5.10
N HIS A 52 -1.61 4.82 -5.10
CA HIS A 52 -1.28 3.69 -4.25
C HIS A 52 0.05 3.89 -3.54
N ALA A 53 0.00 4.04 -2.21
CA ALA A 53 1.17 3.86 -1.39
C ALA A 53 1.53 2.37 -1.31
N ARG A 54 2.82 2.08 -1.17
CA ARG A 54 3.35 0.73 -0.99
C ARG A 54 4.25 0.70 0.23
N LEU A 55 4.05 -0.30 1.08
CA LEU A 55 4.86 -0.52 2.27
C LEU A 55 5.59 -1.85 2.13
N THR A 56 6.90 -1.85 2.30
CA THR A 56 7.69 -3.08 2.39
C THR A 56 7.93 -3.39 3.86
N LEU A 57 7.45 -4.53 4.34
CA LEU A 57 7.55 -4.96 5.73
C LEU A 57 8.60 -6.06 5.87
N ARG A 58 9.40 -6.01 6.95
CA ARG A 58 10.19 -7.14 7.44
C ARG A 58 9.30 -8.05 8.30
N VAL A 59 8.77 -9.10 7.70
CA VAL A 59 7.85 -10.07 8.34
C VAL A 59 8.63 -11.22 8.97
N PRO A 60 8.42 -11.53 10.26
CA PRO A 60 9.18 -12.56 10.98
C PRO A 60 8.73 -13.98 10.61
N LYS A 61 9.64 -14.96 10.77
CA LYS A 61 9.40 -16.40 10.51
C LYS A 61 8.20 -16.96 11.29
N ASN A 62 8.02 -16.51 12.53
CA ASN A 62 7.03 -16.98 13.50
C ASN A 62 5.85 -16.01 13.64
N LEU A 63 5.32 -15.50 12.52
CA LEU A 63 4.13 -14.66 12.51
C LEU A 63 2.95 -15.35 13.22
N ARG A 64 2.30 -14.63 14.13
CA ARG A 64 1.11 -15.10 14.85
C ARG A 64 0.04 -14.03 14.84
N ILE A 65 -1.20 -14.44 14.63
CA ILE A 65 -2.35 -13.55 14.80
C ILE A 65 -2.45 -13.19 16.30
N PRO A 66 -2.65 -11.91 16.65
CA PRO A 66 -2.95 -11.48 18.00
C PRO A 66 -4.09 -12.29 18.63
N ARG A 67 -3.95 -12.60 19.92
CA ARG A 67 -5.01 -13.27 20.70
C ARG A 67 -6.19 -12.32 20.89
N ASP A 68 -5.90 -11.11 21.32
CA ASP A 68 -6.86 -10.02 21.32
C ASP A 68 -6.95 -9.43 19.92
N ARG A 69 -8.18 -9.43 19.38
CA ARG A 69 -8.52 -8.96 18.03
C ARG A 69 -9.60 -7.87 18.08
N GLU A 70 -9.92 -7.33 19.26
CA GLU A 70 -10.97 -6.31 19.40
C GLU A 70 -10.68 -5.10 18.51
N TRP A 71 -9.42 -4.65 18.49
CA TRP A 71 -8.98 -3.53 17.66
C TRP A 71 -9.18 -3.77 16.14
N MET A 72 -9.33 -5.03 15.70
CA MET A 72 -9.59 -5.36 14.30
C MET A 72 -11.08 -5.32 13.95
N ARG A 73 -12.00 -5.17 14.92
CA ARG A 73 -13.46 -5.14 14.68
C ARG A 73 -13.91 -4.04 13.73
N ALA A 74 -13.19 -2.91 13.73
CA ALA A 74 -13.39 -1.83 12.76
C ALA A 74 -13.35 -2.30 11.30
N LEU A 75 -12.62 -3.40 10.99
CA LEU A 75 -12.63 -4.01 9.67
C LEU A 75 -13.97 -4.67 9.35
N GLU A 76 -14.54 -5.43 10.27
CA GLU A 76 -15.82 -6.11 10.06
C GLU A 76 -16.96 -5.11 9.93
N ASP A 77 -16.94 -4.04 10.73
CA ASP A 77 -17.89 -2.93 10.61
C ASP A 77 -17.78 -2.25 9.25
N ALA A 78 -16.55 -2.02 8.78
CA ALA A 78 -16.30 -1.36 7.50
C ALA A 78 -16.63 -2.26 6.29
N GLU A 79 -16.48 -3.58 6.42
CA GLU A 79 -16.79 -4.54 5.35
C GLU A 79 -18.21 -5.10 5.42
N ALA A 80 -18.92 -4.91 6.54
CA ALA A 80 -20.19 -5.55 6.86
C ALA A 80 -20.15 -7.09 6.74
N ARG A 81 -19.03 -7.70 7.17
CA ARG A 81 -18.76 -9.16 7.01
C ARG A 81 -17.98 -9.73 8.20
N PRO A 82 -18.10 -11.04 8.51
CA PRO A 82 -17.41 -11.68 9.63
C PRO A 82 -15.93 -12.02 9.31
N THR A 83 -15.18 -11.03 8.86
CA THR A 83 -13.81 -11.17 8.32
C THR A 83 -12.83 -11.75 9.33
N LEU A 84 -12.97 -11.47 10.63
CA LEU A 84 -12.05 -11.98 11.65
C LEU A 84 -12.21 -13.47 11.91
N THR A 85 -13.37 -14.03 11.58
CA THR A 85 -13.62 -15.49 11.66
C THR A 85 -12.83 -16.24 10.59
N LEU A 86 -12.60 -15.62 9.44
CA LEU A 86 -11.87 -16.21 8.30
C LEU A 86 -10.37 -15.86 8.31
N LEU A 87 -9.93 -15.00 9.24
CA LEU A 87 -8.58 -14.47 9.28
C LEU A 87 -7.53 -15.55 9.53
N ALA A 88 -6.60 -15.68 8.59
CA ALA A 88 -5.45 -16.56 8.70
C ALA A 88 -4.15 -15.75 8.86
N ALA A 89 -3.12 -16.33 9.49
CA ALA A 89 -1.78 -15.74 9.40
C ALA A 89 -1.26 -15.97 7.98
N SER A 90 -0.69 -14.93 7.36
CA SER A 90 0.02 -15.09 6.09
C SER A 90 1.16 -16.10 6.23
N ASP A 91 1.57 -16.73 5.13
CA ASP A 91 2.76 -17.57 5.00
C ASP A 91 3.98 -16.80 4.48
N ARG A 92 3.80 -15.55 4.02
CA ARG A 92 4.86 -14.67 3.50
C ARG A 92 5.82 -14.24 4.61
N ARG A 93 7.13 -14.26 4.35
CA ARG A 93 8.21 -13.96 5.30
C ARG A 93 9.28 -13.09 4.65
N GLY A 94 10.11 -12.45 5.45
CA GLY A 94 11.17 -11.58 4.95
C GLY A 94 10.60 -10.25 4.48
N LEU A 95 11.10 -9.71 3.36
CA LEU A 95 10.58 -8.48 2.78
C LEU A 95 9.28 -8.78 2.01
N VAL A 96 8.18 -8.21 2.48
CA VAL A 96 6.83 -8.38 1.90
C VAL A 96 6.29 -7.00 1.58
N GLU A 97 5.99 -6.75 0.30
CA GLU A 97 5.31 -5.53 -0.13
C GLU A 97 3.78 -5.66 0.08
N VAL A 98 3.17 -4.59 0.59
CA VAL A 98 1.72 -4.44 0.68
C VAL A 98 1.30 -3.14 0.00
N THR A 99 0.25 -3.21 -0.82
CA THR A 99 -0.31 -2.08 -1.56
C THR A 99 -1.48 -1.48 -0.77
N LEU A 100 -1.53 -0.16 -0.68
CA LEU A 100 -2.60 0.57 -0.02
C LEU A 100 -3.61 1.11 -1.05
N GLY A 101 -4.90 0.94 -0.75
CA GLY A 101 -5.98 1.56 -1.51
C GLY A 101 -6.05 3.07 -1.30
N GLY A 102 -6.79 3.79 -2.15
CA GLY A 102 -6.80 5.25 -2.19
C GLY A 102 -7.09 5.94 -0.85
N ARG A 103 -7.97 5.39 0.00
CA ARG A 103 -8.29 5.96 1.33
C ARG A 103 -7.10 5.87 2.29
N LEU A 104 -6.48 4.69 2.40
CA LEU A 104 -5.30 4.49 3.24
C LEU A 104 -4.11 5.30 2.69
N THR A 105 -3.91 5.29 1.37
CA THR A 105 -2.90 6.12 0.70
C THR A 105 -3.10 7.60 1.03
N ARG A 106 -4.33 8.10 0.94
CA ARG A 106 -4.63 9.51 1.21
C ARG A 106 -4.26 9.90 2.64
N ARG A 107 -4.54 9.03 3.62
CA ARG A 107 -4.13 9.27 5.02
C ARG A 107 -2.62 9.41 5.18
N LEU A 108 -1.83 8.54 4.54
CA LEU A 108 -0.37 8.64 4.61
C LEU A 108 0.20 9.81 3.79
N VAL A 109 -0.51 10.26 2.75
CA VAL A 109 -0.12 11.46 2.00
C VAL A 109 -0.39 12.72 2.83
N ASP A 110 -1.52 12.78 3.52
CA ASP A 110 -1.91 13.94 4.34
C ASP A 110 -1.08 14.02 5.64
N GLU A 111 -0.65 12.87 6.18
CA GLU A 111 0.17 12.74 7.39
C GLU A 111 1.33 11.74 7.14
N PRO A 112 2.42 12.13 6.46
CA PRO A 112 3.53 11.22 6.12
C PRO A 112 4.32 10.73 7.34
N GLU A 113 4.28 11.45 8.46
CA GLU A 113 4.96 11.12 9.70
C GLU A 113 4.34 9.94 10.48
N LEU A 114 3.19 9.42 10.03
CA LEU A 114 2.51 8.29 10.68
C LEU A 114 3.27 6.99 10.63
N LEU A 115 4.23 6.87 9.71
CA LEU A 115 5.02 5.67 9.48
C LEU A 115 6.47 6.03 9.14
N GLY A 116 7.36 5.71 10.06
CA GLY A 116 8.80 5.71 9.88
C GLY A 116 9.37 4.32 9.61
N VAL A 117 10.59 4.28 9.07
CA VAL A 117 11.35 3.03 9.00
C VAL A 117 11.53 2.46 10.41
N ASP A 118 11.48 1.13 10.52
CA ASP A 118 11.52 0.34 11.75
C ASP A 118 10.28 0.42 12.65
N ASP A 119 9.25 1.14 12.25
CA ASP A 119 7.98 1.14 12.97
C ASP A 119 7.28 -0.22 12.91
N PRO A 120 6.67 -0.66 14.01
CA PRO A 120 5.83 -1.85 14.01
C PRO A 120 4.58 -1.58 13.17
N VAL A 121 4.30 -2.47 12.23
CA VAL A 121 3.14 -2.40 11.36
C VAL A 121 2.38 -3.71 11.44
N GLN A 122 1.07 -3.63 11.63
CA GLN A 122 0.16 -4.78 11.50
C GLN A 122 -0.89 -4.45 10.46
N VAL A 123 -1.17 -5.39 9.57
CA VAL A 123 -2.14 -5.21 8.49
C VAL A 123 -2.99 -6.46 8.30
N VAL A 124 -4.22 -6.24 7.83
CA VAL A 124 -5.03 -7.28 7.20
C VAL A 124 -5.04 -7.00 5.70
N VAL A 125 -4.76 -8.04 4.91
CA VAL A 125 -4.65 -7.95 3.46
C VAL A 125 -5.53 -8.99 2.77
N TYR A 126 -5.91 -8.69 1.53
CA TYR A 126 -6.39 -9.69 0.58
C TYR A 126 -5.38 -9.92 -0.54
N ARG A 127 -5.32 -11.15 -1.03
CA ARG A 127 -4.44 -11.51 -2.15
C ARG A 127 -5.16 -11.35 -3.48
N ARG A 128 -4.49 -10.73 -4.44
CA ARG A 128 -4.97 -10.59 -5.81
C ARG A 128 -4.97 -11.93 -6.54
N ILE A 129 -6.07 -12.23 -7.24
CA ILE A 129 -6.28 -13.49 -7.97
C ILE A 129 -6.44 -13.32 -9.48
N THR A 130 -6.57 -12.08 -9.97
CA THR A 130 -6.50 -11.84 -11.42
C THR A 130 -5.14 -12.27 -11.95
N ARG A 131 -5.15 -12.99 -13.08
CA ARG A 131 -3.95 -13.50 -13.75
C ARG A 131 -3.36 -12.41 -14.66
N ASP A 132 -2.66 -11.46 -14.06
CA ASP A 132 -1.86 -10.47 -14.76
C ASP A 132 -0.55 -10.19 -13.99
N GLU A 133 0.16 -9.14 -14.37
CA GLU A 133 1.44 -8.73 -13.78
C GLU A 133 1.39 -8.43 -12.26
N TYR A 134 0.23 -8.11 -11.70
CA TYR A 134 0.03 -7.87 -10.26
C TYR A 134 -0.50 -9.13 -9.53
N ARG A 135 -0.39 -10.31 -10.13
CA ARG A 135 -0.79 -11.56 -9.46
C ARG A 135 -0.09 -11.68 -8.11
N ASP A 136 -0.84 -12.14 -7.12
CA ASP A 136 -0.38 -12.31 -5.74
C ASP A 136 -0.05 -11.01 -4.97
N GLU A 137 -0.35 -9.83 -5.53
CA GLU A 137 -0.33 -8.57 -4.79
C GLU A 137 -1.17 -8.67 -3.51
N LEU A 138 -0.68 -8.05 -2.43
CA LEU A 138 -1.36 -7.99 -1.15
C LEU A 138 -1.93 -6.59 -0.95
N GLN A 139 -3.25 -6.45 -1.06
CA GLN A 139 -3.93 -5.18 -0.81
C GLN A 139 -4.33 -5.08 0.65
N ALA A 140 -3.88 -4.05 1.34
CA ALA A 140 -4.26 -3.78 2.72
C ALA A 140 -5.66 -3.21 2.82
N VAL A 141 -6.44 -3.76 3.74
CA VAL A 141 -7.79 -3.31 4.09
C VAL A 141 -7.90 -2.78 5.52
N LEU A 142 -6.94 -3.14 6.36
CA LEU A 142 -6.75 -2.56 7.69
C LEU A 142 -5.25 -2.39 7.94
N LEU A 143 -4.89 -1.30 8.61
CA LEU A 143 -3.53 -0.93 9.00
C LEU A 143 -3.55 -0.39 10.43
N ALA A 144 -2.84 -1.05 11.34
CA ALA A 144 -2.55 -0.53 12.67
C ALA A 144 -1.22 0.21 12.64
N LEU A 145 -1.24 1.45 13.13
CA LEU A 145 -0.09 2.34 13.23
C LEU A 145 0.61 2.20 14.60
N PRO A 146 1.87 2.65 14.72
CA PRO A 146 2.66 2.55 15.95
C PRO A 146 2.05 3.30 17.14
N ASP A 147 1.32 4.38 16.87
CA ASP A 147 0.63 5.21 17.86
C ASP A 147 -0.73 4.62 18.30
N GLY A 148 -1.06 3.42 17.82
CA GLY A 148 -2.30 2.71 18.15
C GLY A 148 -3.50 3.06 17.26
N ARG A 149 -3.36 4.00 16.31
CA ARG A 149 -4.46 4.33 15.39
C ARG A 149 -4.71 3.19 14.41
N ILE A 150 -5.99 2.89 14.18
CA ILE A 150 -6.43 1.87 13.23
C ILE A 150 -7.04 2.56 12.01
N LEU A 151 -6.46 2.29 10.83
CA LEU A 151 -6.96 2.78 9.55
C LEU A 151 -7.60 1.62 8.79
N VAL A 152 -8.75 1.86 8.17
CA VAL A 152 -9.47 0.88 7.33
C VAL A 152 -9.72 1.43 5.92
N SER A 153 -9.70 0.56 4.92
CA SER A 153 -9.80 0.91 3.50
C SER A 153 -11.24 1.19 3.06
N SER A 154 -12.24 0.57 3.70
CA SER A 154 -13.63 0.51 3.21
C SER A 154 -14.52 1.70 3.60
N MET A 155 -15.54 1.94 2.77
CA MET A 155 -16.81 2.59 3.14
C MET A 155 -17.82 1.50 3.56
N PRO A 156 -18.80 1.78 4.43
CA PRO A 156 -19.96 0.91 4.57
C PRO A 156 -20.63 0.70 3.21
N MET A 157 -21.01 -0.54 2.90
CA MET A 157 -21.95 -0.81 1.81
C MET A 157 -23.25 -0.08 2.15
N GLN A 158 -23.60 0.96 1.38
CA GLN A 158 -24.96 1.48 1.31
C GLN A 158 -25.70 0.74 0.20
#